data_AF-X1QNV8-F1
#
_entry.id   AF-X1QNV8-F1
#
_cell.length_a   1.000
_cell.length_b   1.000
_cell.length_c   1.000
_cell.angle_alpha   90.00
_cell.angle_beta   90.00
_cell.angle_gamma   90.00
#
_symmetry.space_group_name_H-M   'P 1'
#
loop_
_entity.id
_entity.type
_entity.pdbx_description
1 polymer ?
#
loop_
_entity_poly.entity_id
_entity_poly.type
_entity_poly.pdbx_seq_one_letter_code
_entity_poly.pdbx_strand_id
1 'polypeptide(L)'
;AMILHDASDVRALSFPQFYAQWELSNMEIAGMVSMEATPGTAEGAEIAKNIVRVCEEKGSAKSPCEFLAYRGPLFGRDVEVWVTEPEENTLLCGPAYLNEMVVHEGSIFGIPRKKEWETTFEEGVPTDIRFLDAFAAFAARRIEEATEKGEMDKKDCEVKARIVRSGADINVKIEEVAMRYITSRKKKIDIRGPVFITVVGKKSL
;
A
#
# COMPACT_ATOMS: atom_id res chain seq x y z
N ALA A 1 8.48 -27.99 -35.37
CA ALA A 1 8.82 -27.13 -34.22
C ALA A 1 8.32 -25.70 -34.43
N MET A 2 8.90 -24.89 -35.32
CA MET A 2 8.47 -23.47 -35.51
C MET A 2 6.99 -23.29 -35.86
N ILE A 3 6.46 -24.05 -36.82
CA ILE A 3 5.04 -24.00 -37.22
C ILE A 3 4.10 -24.40 -36.07
N LEU A 4 4.53 -25.33 -35.20
CA LEU A 4 3.72 -25.79 -34.07
C LEU A 4 3.61 -24.74 -32.96
N HIS A 5 4.61 -23.86 -32.85
CA HIS A 5 4.72 -22.83 -31.82
C HIS A 5 4.55 -21.41 -32.36
N ASP A 6 4.09 -21.26 -33.61
CA ASP A 6 3.95 -19.98 -34.32
C ASP A 6 5.19 -19.06 -34.20
N ALA A 7 6.38 -19.66 -34.20
CA ALA A 7 7.62 -18.95 -33.96
C ALA A 7 8.23 -18.42 -35.26
N SER A 8 8.53 -17.12 -35.31
CA SER A 8 9.09 -16.44 -36.49
C SER A 8 10.63 -16.37 -36.52
N ASP A 9 11.32 -16.63 -35.40
CA ASP A 9 12.80 -16.65 -35.30
C ASP A 9 13.29 -17.97 -34.66
N VAL A 10 14.09 -18.74 -35.41
CA VAL A 10 14.72 -20.00 -34.96
C VAL A 10 15.59 -19.79 -33.72
N ARG A 11 16.28 -18.65 -33.61
CA ARG A 11 17.18 -18.35 -32.49
C ARG A 11 16.41 -18.11 -31.21
N ALA A 12 15.30 -17.37 -31.28
CA ALA A 12 14.38 -17.19 -30.15
C ALA A 12 13.73 -18.51 -29.74
N LEU A 13 13.41 -19.38 -30.70
CA LEU A 13 12.86 -20.71 -30.39
C LEU A 13 13.91 -21.65 -29.76
N SER A 14 15.15 -21.62 -30.25
CA SER A 14 16.21 -22.57 -29.84
C SER A 14 16.98 -22.11 -28.62
N PHE A 15 17.12 -20.79 -28.44
CA PHE A 15 17.86 -20.15 -27.35
C PHE A 15 17.05 -18.99 -26.74
N PRO A 16 15.85 -19.26 -26.22
CA PRO A 16 14.92 -18.23 -25.74
C PRO A 16 15.52 -17.34 -24.64
N GLN A 17 16.39 -17.88 -23.78
CA GLN A 17 17.08 -17.13 -22.73
C GLN A 17 17.95 -15.97 -23.24
N PHE A 18 18.37 -16.00 -24.51
CA PHE A 18 19.20 -14.95 -25.12
C PHE A 18 18.45 -14.11 -26.16
N TYR A 19 17.45 -14.69 -26.84
CA TYR A 19 16.82 -14.06 -28.01
C TYR A 19 15.30 -13.93 -27.93
N ALA A 20 14.62 -14.63 -27.01
CA ALA A 20 13.19 -14.39 -26.81
C ALA A 20 13.01 -13.02 -26.15
N GLN A 21 11.96 -12.32 -26.55
CA GLN A 21 11.57 -11.11 -25.82
C GLN A 21 11.10 -11.54 -24.45
N TRP A 22 11.84 -11.14 -23.42
CA TRP A 22 11.41 -11.33 -22.05
C TRP A 22 10.21 -10.41 -21.78
N GLU A 23 9.08 -11.02 -21.44
CA GLU A 23 7.80 -10.35 -21.17
C GLU A 23 7.29 -10.78 -19.80
N LEU A 24 6.89 -9.81 -18.99
CA LEU A 24 6.14 -10.04 -17.76
C LEU A 24 4.68 -9.76 -18.04
N SER A 25 3.83 -10.73 -17.70
CA SER A 25 2.38 -10.59 -17.67
C SER A 25 1.94 -9.62 -16.58
N ASN A 26 0.72 -9.08 -16.69
CA ASN A 26 0.14 -8.24 -15.64
C ASN A 26 0.09 -8.98 -14.29
N MET A 27 -0.15 -10.29 -14.30
CA MET A 27 -0.21 -11.11 -13.09
C MET A 27 1.16 -11.24 -12.42
N GLU A 28 2.23 -11.44 -13.19
CA GLU A 28 3.59 -11.47 -12.65
C GLU A 28 4.00 -10.11 -12.09
N ILE A 29 3.68 -9.01 -12.78
CA ILE A 29 3.96 -7.66 -12.27
C ILE A 29 3.18 -7.41 -10.98
N ALA A 30 1.90 -7.80 -10.91
CA ALA A 30 1.07 -7.64 -9.71
C ALA A 30 1.65 -8.43 -8.52
N GLY A 31 2.14 -9.65 -8.77
CA GLY A 31 2.82 -10.47 -7.76
C GLY A 31 4.16 -9.90 -7.27
N MET A 32 4.73 -8.94 -8.00
CA MET A 32 5.95 -8.20 -7.62
C MET A 32 5.65 -6.88 -6.86
N VAL A 33 4.37 -6.60 -6.56
CA VAL A 33 3.95 -5.48 -5.72
C VAL A 33 3.59 -6.01 -4.32
N SER A 34 4.20 -5.43 -3.29
CA SER A 34 4.00 -5.85 -1.90
C SER A 34 4.09 -4.67 -0.93
N MET A 35 3.76 -4.89 0.34
CA MET A 35 4.02 -3.92 1.41
C MET A 35 5.46 -4.08 1.92
N GLU A 36 6.21 -2.98 2.05
CA GLU A 36 7.62 -3.03 2.49
C GLU A 36 7.73 -3.46 3.96
N ALA A 37 6.89 -2.90 4.82
CA ALA A 37 6.86 -3.17 6.24
C ALA A 37 5.46 -3.63 6.68
N THR A 38 5.42 -4.72 7.44
CA THR A 38 4.20 -5.26 8.05
C THR A 38 4.47 -5.57 9.53
N PRO A 39 3.45 -5.48 10.41
CA PRO A 39 3.62 -5.82 11.82
C PRO A 39 4.03 -7.28 11.99
N GLY A 40 4.94 -7.55 12.92
CA GLY A 40 5.43 -8.88 13.24
C GLY A 40 4.63 -9.60 14.34
N THR A 41 3.71 -8.91 15.01
CA THR A 41 2.91 -9.44 16.11
C THR A 41 1.42 -9.56 15.75
N ALA A 42 0.69 -10.41 16.50
CA ALA A 42 -0.75 -10.57 16.32
C ALA A 42 -1.49 -9.27 16.70
N GLU A 43 -1.05 -8.61 17.76
CA GLU A 43 -1.57 -7.32 18.23
C GLU A 43 -1.29 -6.22 17.22
N GLY A 44 -0.09 -6.21 16.60
CA GLY A 44 0.22 -5.30 15.50
C GLY A 44 -0.67 -5.52 14.27
N ALA A 45 -0.96 -6.78 13.91
CA ALA A 45 -1.90 -7.08 12.84
C ALA A 45 -3.34 -6.63 13.18
N GLU A 46 -3.76 -6.75 14.44
CA GLU A 46 -5.04 -6.24 14.92
C GLU A 46 -5.10 -4.70 14.87
N ILE A 47 -4.03 -4.02 15.27
CA ILE A 47 -3.91 -2.56 15.16
C ILE A 47 -4.09 -2.12 13.69
N ALA A 48 -3.37 -2.74 12.76
CA ALA A 48 -3.49 -2.43 11.33
C ALA A 48 -4.95 -2.61 10.85
N LYS A 49 -5.56 -3.76 11.16
CA LYS A 49 -6.96 -4.04 10.81
C LYS A 49 -7.94 -3.02 11.39
N ASN A 50 -7.75 -2.62 12.63
CA ASN A 50 -8.64 -1.66 13.28
C ASN A 50 -8.46 -0.24 12.75
N ILE A 51 -7.24 0.16 12.37
CA ILE A 51 -7.00 1.43 11.66
C ILE A 51 -7.78 1.44 10.34
N VAL A 52 -7.69 0.37 9.55
CA VAL A 52 -8.45 0.24 8.29
C VAL A 52 -9.95 0.41 8.55
N ARG A 53 -10.50 -0.33 9.53
CA ARG A 53 -11.92 -0.26 9.90
C ARG A 53 -12.36 1.17 10.27
N VAL A 54 -11.59 1.85 11.12
CA VAL A 54 -11.91 3.22 11.53
C VAL A 54 -11.91 4.17 10.34
N CYS A 55 -10.92 4.09 9.46
CA CYS A 55 -10.84 4.93 8.26
C CYS A 55 -12.00 4.65 7.28
N GLU A 56 -12.43 3.40 7.12
CA GLU A 56 -13.58 3.06 6.28
C GLU A 56 -14.89 3.59 6.86
N GLU A 57 -15.09 3.47 8.18
CA GLU A 57 -16.32 3.90 8.84
C GLU A 57 -16.42 5.43 9.03
N LYS A 58 -15.27 6.09 9.26
CA LYS A 58 -15.20 7.49 9.71
C LYS A 58 -14.36 8.40 8.81
N GLY A 59 -13.82 7.93 7.69
CA GLY A 59 -12.93 8.70 6.82
C GLY A 59 -13.50 10.04 6.33
N SER A 60 -14.82 10.15 6.22
CA SER A 60 -15.54 11.38 5.85
C SER A 60 -15.99 12.24 7.03
N ALA A 61 -15.56 11.94 8.26
CA ALA A 61 -15.85 12.76 9.43
C ALA A 61 -15.15 14.11 9.31
N LYS A 62 -15.85 15.19 9.68
CA LYS A 62 -15.30 16.56 9.63
C LYS A 62 -14.27 16.74 10.75
N SER A 63 -13.14 17.34 10.41
CA SER A 63 -12.09 17.69 11.37
C SER A 63 -12.41 19.00 12.14
N PRO A 64 -11.81 19.22 13.32
CA PRO A 64 -10.87 18.34 14.01
C PRO A 64 -11.57 17.13 14.65
N CYS A 65 -10.98 15.94 14.52
CA CYS A 65 -11.56 14.71 15.05
C CYS A 65 -10.49 13.67 15.43
N GLU A 66 -10.85 12.77 16.33
CA GLU A 66 -10.03 11.63 16.75
C GLU A 66 -10.92 10.41 17.04
N PHE A 67 -10.44 9.22 16.66
CA PHE A 67 -11.15 7.96 16.85
C PHE A 67 -10.18 6.88 17.35
N LEU A 68 -10.57 6.18 18.41
CA LEU A 68 -9.79 5.08 18.97
C LEU A 68 -9.85 3.87 18.03
N ALA A 69 -8.71 3.44 17.52
CA ALA A 69 -8.58 2.23 16.72
C ALA A 69 -8.28 1.01 17.59
N TYR A 70 -7.39 1.14 18.58
CA TYR A 70 -6.97 0.02 19.42
C TYR A 70 -6.66 0.50 20.83
N ARG A 71 -7.00 -0.31 21.83
CA ARG A 71 -6.54 -0.17 23.21
C ARG A 71 -6.25 -1.57 23.74
N GLY A 72 -5.03 -1.82 24.17
CA GLY A 72 -4.64 -3.12 24.68
C GLY A 72 -3.13 -3.27 24.86
N PRO A 73 -2.69 -4.46 25.29
CA PRO A 73 -1.27 -4.72 25.51
C PRO A 73 -0.52 -4.92 24.19
N LEU A 74 0.68 -4.36 24.10
CA LEU A 74 1.65 -4.63 23.04
C LEU A 74 3.04 -4.79 23.68
N PHE A 75 3.65 -5.96 23.53
CA PHE A 75 4.87 -6.34 24.27
C PHE A 75 4.76 -6.13 25.80
N GLY A 76 3.59 -6.42 26.38
CA GLY A 76 3.34 -6.27 27.83
C GLY A 76 3.20 -4.82 28.30
N ARG A 77 3.06 -3.86 27.38
CA ARG A 77 2.78 -2.45 27.69
C ARG A 77 1.40 -2.09 27.16
N ASP A 78 0.57 -1.43 27.97
CA ASP A 78 -0.74 -0.96 27.51
C ASP A 78 -0.57 0.25 26.60
N VAL A 79 -1.11 0.15 25.38
CA VAL A 79 -1.04 1.17 24.36
C VAL A 79 -2.42 1.51 23.82
N GLU A 80 -2.58 2.75 23.37
CA GLU A 80 -3.72 3.21 22.61
C GLU A 80 -3.28 3.68 21.24
N VAL A 81 -4.06 3.36 20.22
CA VAL A 81 -3.82 3.81 18.84
C VAL A 81 -5.04 4.58 18.36
N TRP A 82 -4.79 5.80 17.91
CA TRP A 82 -5.81 6.75 17.48
C TRP A 82 -5.60 7.14 16.02
N VAL A 83 -6.69 7.25 15.26
CA VAL A 83 -6.70 7.92 13.95
C VAL A 83 -7.21 9.34 14.17
N THR A 84 -6.47 10.35 13.71
CA THR A 84 -6.77 11.75 14.02
C THR A 84 -6.57 12.66 12.81
N GLU A 85 -7.32 13.76 12.78
CA GLU A 85 -7.05 14.90 11.92
C GLU A 85 -7.21 16.18 12.77
N PRO A 86 -6.12 16.86 13.15
CA PRO A 86 -6.17 18.05 13.99
C PRO A 86 -6.45 19.35 13.22
N GLU A 87 -6.22 19.41 11.91
CA GLU A 87 -6.43 20.64 11.12
C GLU A 87 -7.91 20.88 10.89
N GLU A 88 -8.41 22.11 11.00
CA GLU A 88 -9.83 22.43 10.79
C GLU A 88 -10.21 22.46 9.30
N ASN A 89 -11.50 22.29 9.00
CA ASN A 89 -12.08 22.39 7.64
C ASN A 89 -11.59 21.35 6.63
N THR A 90 -11.20 20.17 7.12
CA THR A 90 -10.82 19.00 6.33
C THR A 90 -11.63 17.77 6.81
N LEU A 91 -11.34 16.58 6.28
CA LEU A 91 -11.91 15.29 6.66
C LEU A 91 -10.86 14.43 7.35
N LEU A 92 -11.29 13.38 8.07
CA LEU A 92 -10.38 12.43 8.72
C LEU A 92 -9.38 11.78 7.76
N CYS A 93 -9.80 11.49 6.53
CA CYS A 93 -8.95 10.90 5.49
C CYS A 93 -9.01 11.70 4.20
N GLY A 94 -7.85 11.90 3.57
CA GLY A 94 -7.73 12.52 2.25
C GLY A 94 -8.39 11.68 1.15
N PRO A 95 -8.76 12.28 0.01
CA PRO A 95 -9.68 11.66 -0.94
C PRO A 95 -9.11 10.46 -1.71
N ALA A 96 -7.79 10.22 -1.67
CA ALA A 96 -7.15 9.08 -2.33
C ALA A 96 -6.86 7.89 -1.40
N TYR A 97 -7.28 7.94 -0.12
CA TYR A 97 -6.95 6.89 0.84
C TYR A 97 -7.43 5.48 0.46
N LEU A 98 -8.53 5.39 -0.30
CA LEU A 98 -9.08 4.13 -0.81
C LEU A 98 -8.61 3.77 -2.22
N ASN A 99 -7.64 4.51 -2.79
CA ASN A 99 -7.07 4.10 -4.07
C ASN A 99 -6.42 2.73 -3.93
N GLU A 100 -6.69 1.87 -4.92
CA GLU A 100 -6.16 0.52 -5.01
C GLU A 100 -5.14 0.45 -6.13
N MET A 101 -4.11 -0.37 -5.92
CA MET A 101 -3.13 -0.62 -6.96
C MET A 101 -3.63 -1.71 -7.89
N VAL A 102 -3.55 -1.44 -9.19
CA VAL A 102 -3.95 -2.36 -10.26
C VAL A 102 -2.89 -2.33 -11.35
N VAL A 103 -2.57 -3.50 -11.88
CA VAL A 103 -1.69 -3.65 -13.03
C VAL A 103 -2.54 -3.76 -14.28
N HIS A 104 -2.34 -2.87 -15.24
CA HIS A 104 -3.05 -2.90 -16.51
C HIS A 104 -2.10 -2.53 -17.64
N GLU A 105 -2.12 -3.33 -18.71
CA GLU A 105 -1.22 -3.21 -19.87
C GLU A 105 0.27 -3.01 -19.52
N GLY A 106 0.78 -3.76 -18.53
CA GLY A 106 2.18 -3.66 -18.08
C GLY A 106 2.53 -2.37 -17.34
N SER A 107 1.54 -1.59 -16.92
CA SER A 107 1.68 -0.39 -16.06
C SER A 107 1.01 -0.62 -14.71
N ILE A 108 1.47 0.08 -13.68
CA ILE A 108 0.89 0.03 -12.33
C ILE A 108 0.18 1.36 -12.06
N PHE A 109 -1.08 1.31 -11.66
CA PHE A 109 -1.91 2.47 -11.36
C PHE A 109 -2.43 2.40 -9.93
N GLY A 110 -2.39 3.51 -9.19
CA GLY A 110 -3.08 3.67 -7.91
C GLY A 110 -4.33 4.52 -8.07
N ILE A 111 -5.47 3.88 -8.31
CA ILE A 111 -6.72 4.53 -8.74
C ILE A 111 -7.91 4.13 -7.83
N PRO A 112 -8.92 5.00 -7.68
CA PRO A 112 -10.10 4.67 -6.88
C PRO A 112 -11.03 3.71 -7.63
N ARG A 113 -11.74 2.85 -6.89
CA ARG A 113 -12.85 2.04 -7.45
C ARG A 113 -14.08 2.91 -7.77
N LYS A 114 -14.04 3.59 -8.91
CA LYS A 114 -15.13 4.40 -9.48
C LYS A 114 -15.45 3.90 -10.88
N LYS A 115 -16.67 4.20 -11.37
CA LYS A 115 -17.13 3.82 -12.72
C LYS A 115 -16.17 4.23 -13.84
N GLU A 116 -15.48 5.35 -13.69
CA GLU A 116 -14.50 5.85 -14.66
C GLU A 116 -13.26 4.93 -14.82
N TRP A 117 -12.99 4.05 -13.84
CA TRP A 117 -11.86 3.12 -13.82
C TRP A 117 -12.28 1.65 -13.90
N GLU A 118 -13.58 1.37 -14.09
CA GLU A 118 -14.15 0.02 -14.04
C GLU A 118 -13.45 -0.92 -15.04
N THR A 119 -13.27 -0.49 -16.28
CA THR A 119 -12.54 -1.23 -17.33
C THR A 119 -11.11 -1.57 -16.92
N THR A 120 -10.40 -0.68 -16.21
CA THR A 120 -9.03 -0.93 -15.75
C THR A 120 -8.99 -2.05 -14.70
N PHE A 121 -10.02 -2.17 -13.85
CA PHE A 121 -10.12 -3.26 -12.88
C PHE A 121 -10.63 -4.57 -13.50
N GLU A 122 -11.48 -4.50 -14.52
CA GLU A 122 -12.00 -5.69 -15.24
C GLU A 122 -10.94 -6.35 -16.14
N GLU A 123 -10.16 -5.55 -16.86
CA GLU A 123 -9.14 -6.02 -17.79
C GLU A 123 -7.74 -6.10 -17.16
N GLY A 124 -7.55 -5.46 -16.00
CA GLY A 124 -6.31 -5.47 -15.24
C GLY A 124 -6.22 -6.60 -14.21
N VAL A 125 -5.14 -6.58 -13.44
CA VAL A 125 -4.92 -7.46 -12.30
C VAL A 125 -4.78 -6.59 -11.05
N PRO A 126 -5.82 -6.54 -10.17
CA PRO A 126 -5.73 -5.85 -8.90
C PRO A 126 -4.66 -6.50 -8.01
N THR A 127 -3.94 -5.69 -7.22
CA THR A 127 -2.98 -6.22 -6.24
C THR A 127 -3.62 -6.51 -4.89
N ASP A 128 -4.91 -6.20 -4.72
CA ASP A 128 -5.65 -6.25 -3.45
C ASP A 128 -5.01 -5.42 -2.31
N ILE A 129 -4.21 -4.41 -2.67
CA ILE A 129 -3.56 -3.50 -1.71
C ILE A 129 -4.03 -2.08 -2.01
N ARG A 130 -4.80 -1.50 -1.08
CA ARG A 130 -5.16 -0.08 -1.10
C ARG A 130 -4.11 0.76 -0.37
N PHE A 131 -4.13 2.06 -0.63
CA PHE A 131 -3.25 3.01 0.05
C PHE A 131 -3.45 2.97 1.57
N LEU A 132 -4.70 2.87 2.01
CA LEU A 132 -5.06 2.68 3.41
C LEU A 132 -4.46 1.41 4.00
N ASP A 133 -4.52 0.28 3.29
CA ASP A 133 -4.03 -1.01 3.81
C ASP A 133 -2.51 -0.96 4.01
N ALA A 134 -1.79 -0.45 3.02
CA ALA A 134 -0.34 -0.30 3.08
C ALA A 134 0.11 0.68 4.18
N PHE A 135 -0.60 1.80 4.34
CA PHE A 135 -0.35 2.76 5.40
C PHE A 135 -0.66 2.20 6.80
N ALA A 136 -1.77 1.48 6.96
CA ALA A 136 -2.16 0.90 8.23
C ALA A 136 -1.14 -0.15 8.70
N ALA A 137 -0.65 -1.00 7.77
CA ALA A 137 0.44 -1.94 8.07
C ALA A 137 1.73 -1.22 8.51
N PHE A 138 2.09 -0.13 7.83
CA PHE A 138 3.24 0.68 8.20
C PHE A 138 3.09 1.32 9.58
N ALA A 139 1.94 1.95 9.85
CA ALA A 139 1.66 2.61 11.12
C ALA A 139 1.70 1.60 12.28
N ALA A 140 1.07 0.44 12.11
CA ALA A 140 1.12 -0.63 13.09
C ALA A 140 2.56 -1.11 13.35
N ARG A 141 3.34 -1.36 12.29
CA ARG A 141 4.75 -1.77 12.44
C ARG A 141 5.59 -0.71 13.14
N ARG A 142 5.37 0.57 12.86
CA ARG A 142 6.07 1.67 13.55
C ARG A 142 5.71 1.76 15.03
N ILE A 143 4.45 1.58 15.39
CA ILE A 143 3.99 1.55 16.79
C ILE A 143 4.57 0.33 17.51
N GLU A 144 4.61 -0.82 16.84
CA GLU A 144 5.24 -2.05 17.33
C GLU A 144 6.72 -1.82 17.66
N GLU A 145 7.50 -1.29 16.72
CA GLU A 145 8.93 -0.98 16.94
C GLU A 145 9.15 0.06 18.04
N ALA A 146 8.32 1.11 18.10
CA ALA A 146 8.40 2.13 19.14
C ALA A 146 8.09 1.56 20.53
N THR A 147 7.15 0.60 20.61
CA THR A 147 6.77 -0.07 21.85
C THR A 147 7.85 -1.04 22.31
N GLU A 148 8.39 -1.83 21.38
CA GLU A 148 9.49 -2.77 21.65
C GLU A 148 10.72 -2.05 22.23
N LYS A 149 11.11 -0.93 21.62
CA LYS A 149 12.25 -0.10 22.04
C LYS A 149 11.99 0.73 23.31
N GLY A 150 10.75 0.75 23.83
CA GLY A 150 10.36 1.59 24.96
C GLY A 150 10.35 3.09 24.66
N GLU A 151 10.25 3.48 23.38
CA GLU A 151 10.16 4.88 22.96
C GLU A 151 8.80 5.50 23.31
N MET A 152 7.76 4.66 23.34
CA MET A 152 6.39 5.02 23.72
C MET A 152 6.26 5.55 25.16
N ASP A 153 7.23 5.26 26.04
CA ASP A 153 7.26 5.80 27.40
C ASP A 153 7.70 7.28 27.45
N LYS A 154 8.36 7.76 26.38
CA LYS A 154 8.95 9.10 26.32
C LYS A 154 8.12 10.06 25.47
N LYS A 155 7.53 9.57 24.38
CA LYS A 155 6.79 10.38 23.42
C LYS A 155 5.81 9.51 22.64
N ASP A 156 4.67 10.09 22.30
CA ASP A 156 3.71 9.54 21.34
C ASP A 156 4.38 9.23 20.00
N CYS A 157 4.08 8.05 19.45
CA CYS A 157 4.49 7.64 18.11
C CYS A 157 3.49 8.17 17.09
N GLU A 158 3.85 9.23 16.38
CA GLU A 158 3.02 9.81 15.32
C GLU A 158 3.50 9.33 13.94
N VAL A 159 2.58 8.75 13.16
CA VAL A 159 2.83 8.29 11.80
C VAL A 159 1.84 8.99 10.86
N LYS A 160 2.34 9.60 9.80
CA LYS A 160 1.54 10.41 8.86
C LYS A 160 1.78 10.01 7.41
N ALA A 161 0.69 9.87 6.65
CA ALA A 161 0.72 9.86 5.20
C ALA A 161 0.15 11.18 4.68
N ARG A 162 0.87 11.87 3.78
CA ARG A 162 0.44 13.14 3.19
C ARG A 162 0.04 12.96 1.73
N ILE A 163 0.80 13.55 0.81
CA ILE A 163 0.64 13.38 -0.63
C ILE A 163 1.57 12.26 -1.06
N VAL A 164 0.98 11.18 -1.59
CA VAL A 164 1.71 10.06 -2.18
C VAL A 164 2.20 10.48 -3.56
N ARG A 165 3.50 10.37 -3.79
CA ARG A 165 4.18 10.62 -5.08
C ARG A 165 4.71 9.33 -5.68
N SER A 166 4.98 8.34 -4.83
CA SER A 166 5.47 7.01 -5.18
C SER A 166 5.00 5.98 -4.16
N GLY A 167 5.12 4.69 -4.49
CA GLY A 167 4.80 3.61 -3.56
C GLY A 167 5.52 3.69 -2.21
N ALA A 168 6.77 4.18 -2.20
CA ALA A 168 7.55 4.32 -0.99
C ALA A 168 6.92 5.29 0.04
N ASP A 169 6.17 6.30 -0.41
CA ASP A 169 5.49 7.25 0.49
C ASP A 169 4.34 6.60 1.28
N ILE A 170 3.88 5.43 0.83
CA ILE A 170 2.75 4.72 1.40
C ILE A 170 3.06 3.25 1.72
N ASN A 171 4.35 2.92 1.94
CA ASN A 171 4.79 1.58 2.34
C ASN A 171 4.58 0.48 1.29
N VAL A 172 4.65 0.85 0.01
CA VAL A 172 4.58 -0.10 -1.11
C VAL A 172 5.96 -0.31 -1.71
N LYS A 173 6.33 -1.58 -1.87
CA LYS A 173 7.51 -2.05 -2.57
C LYS A 173 7.11 -2.62 -3.92
N ILE A 174 7.84 -2.23 -4.96
CA ILE A 174 7.80 -2.87 -6.27
C ILE A 174 9.17 -3.49 -6.48
N GLU A 175 9.24 -4.77 -6.82
CA GLU A 175 10.52 -5.42 -7.03
C GLU A 175 11.31 -4.75 -8.17
N GLU A 176 12.64 -4.74 -8.04
CA GLU A 176 13.52 -4.08 -9.01
C GLU A 176 13.37 -4.65 -10.42
N VAL A 177 13.12 -5.96 -10.51
CA VAL A 177 12.86 -6.69 -11.77
C VAL A 177 11.66 -6.08 -12.49
N ALA A 178 10.55 -5.84 -11.78
CA ALA A 178 9.35 -5.21 -12.34
C ALA A 178 9.60 -3.74 -12.72
N MET A 179 10.26 -2.96 -11.85
CA MET A 179 10.57 -1.55 -12.13
C MET A 179 11.41 -1.38 -13.40
N ARG A 180 12.45 -2.21 -13.56
CA ARG A 180 13.31 -2.22 -14.76
C ARG A 180 12.52 -2.63 -15.99
N TYR A 181 11.69 -3.67 -15.89
CA TYR A 181 10.83 -4.13 -16.99
C TYR A 181 9.89 -3.02 -17.47
N ILE A 182 9.09 -2.44 -16.57
CA ILE A 182 8.13 -1.36 -16.87
C ILE A 182 8.83 -0.19 -17.56
N THR A 183 9.96 0.24 -17.02
CA THR A 183 10.77 1.33 -17.58
C THR A 183 11.27 1.00 -18.99
N SER A 184 11.82 -0.20 -19.19
CA SER A 184 12.35 -0.64 -20.50
C SER A 184 11.29 -0.71 -21.60
N ARG A 185 10.04 -0.99 -21.21
CA ARG A 185 8.89 -1.08 -22.12
C ARG A 185 8.15 0.26 -22.28
N LYS A 186 8.69 1.37 -21.74
CA LYS A 186 8.06 2.71 -21.74
C LYS A 186 6.66 2.73 -21.13
N LYS A 187 6.42 1.83 -20.17
CA LYS A 187 5.21 1.74 -19.37
C LYS A 187 5.33 2.64 -18.13
N LYS A 188 4.26 2.77 -17.33
CA LYS A 188 4.18 3.76 -16.25
C LYS A 188 3.94 3.12 -14.89
N ILE A 189 4.46 3.76 -13.85
CA ILE A 189 4.08 3.55 -12.45
C ILE A 189 3.43 4.86 -12.00
N ASP A 190 2.11 4.88 -11.88
CA ASP A 190 1.33 6.04 -11.49
C ASP A 190 0.57 5.77 -10.19
N ILE A 191 1.30 5.89 -9.07
CA ILE A 191 0.80 5.67 -7.72
C ILE A 191 0.87 7.02 -7.00
N ARG A 192 -0.12 7.88 -7.24
CA ARG A 192 -0.14 9.25 -6.72
C ARG A 192 -1.52 9.62 -6.16
N GLY A 193 -1.52 10.43 -5.13
CA GLY A 193 -2.77 10.97 -4.58
C GLY A 193 -2.63 11.56 -3.18
N PRO A 194 -3.49 12.51 -2.80
CA PRO A 194 -3.57 13.02 -1.43
C PRO A 194 -4.26 12.02 -0.49
N VAL A 195 -3.49 11.40 0.40
CA VAL A 195 -3.99 10.39 1.36
C VAL A 195 -4.35 11.00 2.71
N PHE A 196 -3.53 11.93 3.24
CA PHE A 196 -3.78 12.66 4.49
C PHE A 196 -4.42 11.80 5.60
N ILE A 197 -3.62 10.96 6.24
CA ILE A 197 -4.02 10.18 7.41
C ILE A 197 -2.94 10.34 8.48
N THR A 198 -3.37 10.61 9.71
CA THR A 198 -2.49 10.59 10.88
C THR A 198 -2.93 9.49 11.84
N VAL A 199 -1.97 8.66 12.25
CA VAL A 199 -2.14 7.67 13.31
C VAL A 199 -1.20 8.03 14.46
N VAL A 200 -1.72 8.01 15.67
CA VAL A 200 -0.95 8.31 16.89
C VAL A 200 -1.06 7.13 17.84
N GLY A 201 0.08 6.49 18.11
CA GLY A 201 0.25 5.55 19.20
C GLY A 201 0.63 6.29 20.49
N LYS A 202 -0.08 6.03 21.58
CA LYS A 202 0.18 6.57 22.91
C LYS A 202 0.29 5.45 23.92
N LYS A 203 1.03 5.68 25.00
CA LYS A 203 0.95 4.81 26.17
C LYS A 203 -0.42 5.00 26.84
N SER A 204 -1.10 3.90 27.16
CA SER A 204 -2.29 3.96 28.00
C SER A 204 -1.87 4.30 29.43
N LEU A 205 -2.51 5.32 30.02
CA LEU A 205 -2.31 5.68 31.43
C LEU A 205 -2.96 4.67 32.38
#